data_AF-A0A7J8RKJ4-F1
#
_entry.id   AF-A0A7J8RKJ4-F1
#
_cell.length_a   1.000
_cell.length_b   1.000
_cell.length_c   1.000
_cell.angle_alpha   90.00
_cell.angle_beta   90.00
_cell.angle_gamma   90.00
#
_symmetry.space_group_name_H-M   'P 1'
#
loop_
_entity.id
_entity.type
_entity.pdbx_description
1 polymer ?
#
loop_
_entity_poly.entity_id
_entity_poly.type
_entity_poly.pdbx_seq_one_letter_code
_entity_poly.pdbx_strand_id
1 'polypeptide(L)'
;MSISGNKSVVMRWVFAEDLNRTIFKPNKQVIHEGNPVTNCHYMKPNVDALQIIQLSLSLLDAQGNLLDFDSPFSYIWESNFKDFDINQDHYASDSIELLKRQGIDFEKNKEKGIDSKYFAKKLWDYDLVFNCYDLKSITWITFHGAYDFRFMLKILTRS
;
A
#
# COMPACT_ATOMS: atom_id res chain seq x y z
N MET A 1 -5.23 11.57 21.00
CA MET A 1 -6.19 10.44 20.87
C MET A 1 -5.41 9.17 21.19
N SER A 2 -5.56 8.62 22.40
CA SER A 2 -4.81 7.44 22.82
C SER A 2 -5.60 6.20 22.41
N ILE A 3 -5.02 5.41 21.52
CA ILE A 3 -5.65 4.21 20.97
C ILE A 3 -5.26 3.03 21.88
N SER A 4 -6.21 2.47 22.66
CA SER A 4 -5.97 1.34 23.59
C SER A 4 -6.44 -0.02 23.04
N GLY A 5 -5.75 -1.12 23.40
CA GLY A 5 -5.99 -2.51 22.96
C GLY A 5 -4.99 -3.12 21.93
N ASN A 6 -4.98 -4.45 21.78
CA ASN A 6 -4.33 -5.15 20.65
C ASN A 6 -5.15 -4.86 19.38
N LYS A 7 -4.49 -4.44 18.30
CA LYS A 7 -5.16 -4.01 17.07
C LYS A 7 -4.52 -4.65 15.85
N SER A 8 -5.36 -5.05 14.91
CA SER A 8 -4.92 -5.54 13.60
C SER A 8 -5.06 -4.41 12.58
N VAL A 9 -4.03 -4.19 11.79
CA VAL A 9 -4.09 -3.33 10.61
C VAL A 9 -4.32 -4.24 9.41
N VAL A 10 -5.50 -4.20 8.82
CA VAL A 10 -5.71 -4.79 7.51
C VAL A 10 -5.28 -3.74 6.48
N MET A 11 -4.18 -4.04 5.81
CA MET A 11 -3.76 -3.30 4.64
C MET A 11 -4.42 -3.98 3.46
N ARG A 12 -5.34 -3.27 2.82
CA ARG A 12 -5.99 -3.74 1.61
C ARG A 12 -5.52 -2.85 0.48
N TRP A 13 -4.67 -3.37 -0.39
CA TRP A 13 -4.57 -2.76 -1.70
C TRP A 13 -5.81 -3.09 -2.49
N VAL A 14 -6.46 -2.03 -2.94
CA VAL A 14 -7.41 -2.09 -4.03
C VAL A 14 -6.54 -2.16 -5.29
N PHE A 15 -6.28 -3.39 -5.74
CA PHE A 15 -5.65 -3.80 -7.01
C PHE A 15 -4.12 -3.98 -7.08
N ALA A 16 -3.66 -5.19 -6.73
CA ALA A 16 -2.34 -5.69 -7.13
C ALA A 16 -2.37 -7.21 -7.41
N GLU A 17 -3.21 -7.67 -8.35
CA GLU A 17 -3.28 -9.12 -8.67
C GLU A 17 -2.88 -9.54 -10.07
N ASP A 18 -2.58 -8.62 -11.00
CA ASP A 18 -2.13 -9.07 -12.32
C ASP A 18 -0.65 -8.78 -12.56
N LEU A 19 0.13 -9.84 -12.78
CA LEU A 19 1.45 -9.83 -13.42
C LEU A 19 1.46 -9.04 -14.75
N ASN A 20 0.29 -8.71 -15.32
CA ASN A 20 0.19 -7.79 -16.44
C ASN A 20 0.50 -6.32 -16.09
N ARG A 21 0.64 -6.00 -14.79
CA ARG A 21 0.74 -4.62 -14.27
C ARG A 21 2.14 -4.17 -13.90
N THR A 22 3.13 -5.04 -14.04
CA THR A 22 4.54 -4.72 -13.84
C THR A 22 5.21 -4.38 -15.16
N ILE A 23 6.19 -3.47 -15.12
CA ILE A 23 6.98 -3.09 -16.31
C ILE A 23 7.97 -4.20 -16.64
N PHE A 24 8.64 -4.73 -15.62
CA PHE A 24 9.58 -5.83 -15.74
C PHE A 24 8.86 -7.14 -15.41
N LYS A 25 8.69 -8.01 -16.40
CA LYS A 25 7.97 -9.28 -16.25
C LYS A 25 8.96 -10.46 -16.25
N PRO A 26 8.88 -11.39 -15.28
CA PRO A 26 9.57 -12.67 -15.39
C PRO A 26 9.01 -13.49 -16.56
N ASN A 27 9.83 -14.38 -17.13
CA ASN A 27 9.32 -15.37 -18.07
C ASN A 27 8.32 -16.30 -17.34
N LYS A 28 7.19 -16.67 -17.97
CA LYS A 28 6.08 -17.41 -17.33
C LYS A 28 6.52 -18.71 -16.64
N GLN A 29 7.59 -19.34 -17.13
CA GLN A 29 8.17 -20.55 -16.55
C GLN A 29 8.78 -20.31 -15.15
N VAL A 30 9.31 -19.11 -14.90
CA VAL A 30 10.02 -18.75 -13.66
C VAL A 30 9.05 -18.50 -12.48
N ILE A 31 7.79 -18.18 -12.79
CA ILE A 31 6.75 -17.89 -11.79
C ILE A 31 6.26 -19.16 -11.09
N HIS A 32 6.35 -20.32 -11.75
CA HIS A 32 5.91 -21.61 -11.20
C HIS A 32 6.82 -22.16 -10.10
N GLU A 33 8.05 -21.66 -9.96
CA GLU A 33 9.01 -22.20 -9.00
C GLU A 33 8.79 -21.71 -7.56
N GLY A 34 7.97 -20.68 -7.34
CA GLY A 34 7.67 -20.18 -5.99
C GLY A 34 8.90 -19.71 -5.18
N ASN A 35 10.07 -19.58 -5.82
CA ASN A 35 11.33 -19.30 -5.15
C ASN A 35 11.34 -17.84 -4.64
N PRO A 36 11.50 -17.61 -3.33
CA PRO A 36 11.43 -16.27 -2.76
C PRO A 36 12.54 -15.35 -3.26
N VAL A 37 13.75 -15.87 -3.52
CA VAL A 37 14.88 -15.09 -4.04
C VAL A 37 14.58 -14.61 -5.46
N THR A 38 14.09 -15.52 -6.29
CA THR A 38 13.68 -15.23 -7.66
C THR A 38 12.55 -14.19 -7.68
N ASN A 39 11.53 -14.35 -6.84
CA ASN A 39 10.45 -13.37 -6.71
C ASN A 39 10.97 -12.00 -6.27
N CYS A 40 11.85 -11.94 -5.26
CA CYS A 40 12.49 -10.68 -4.84
C CYS A 40 13.23 -9.99 -5.99
N HIS A 41 13.96 -10.77 -6.80
CA HIS A 41 14.75 -10.27 -7.92
C HIS A 41 13.89 -9.57 -8.98
N TYR A 42 12.70 -10.09 -9.30
CA TYR A 42 11.79 -9.47 -10.27
C TYR A 42 10.92 -8.35 -9.68
N MET A 43 10.55 -8.45 -8.40
CA MET A 43 9.72 -7.44 -7.76
C MET A 43 10.48 -6.14 -7.49
N LYS A 44 11.75 -6.23 -7.07
CA LYS A 44 12.52 -5.07 -6.65
C LYS A 44 12.65 -3.98 -7.74
N PRO A 45 13.03 -4.30 -9.00
CA PRO A 45 13.11 -3.29 -10.06
C PRO A 45 11.78 -2.60 -10.33
N ASN A 46 10.66 -3.33 -10.26
CA ASN A 46 9.32 -2.75 -10.41
C ASN A 46 8.98 -1.80 -9.27
N VAL A 47 9.22 -2.24 -8.02
CA VAL A 47 8.99 -1.39 -6.84
C VAL A 47 9.87 -0.15 -6.90
N ASP A 48 11.12 -0.26 -7.32
CA ASP A 48 12.02 0.89 -7.40
C ASP A 48 11.56 1.89 -8.47
N ALA A 49 11.08 1.40 -9.63
CA ALA A 49 10.70 2.22 -10.79
C ALA A 49 9.27 2.81 -10.75
N LEU A 50 8.31 2.17 -10.07
CA LEU A 50 6.91 2.59 -10.06
C LEU A 50 6.57 3.49 -8.88
N GLN A 51 5.64 4.43 -9.03
CA GLN A 51 5.13 5.22 -7.90
C GLN A 51 3.88 4.57 -7.29
N ILE A 52 3.65 4.86 -6.00
CA ILE A 52 2.40 4.53 -5.34
C ILE A 52 1.31 5.50 -5.82
N ILE A 53 0.13 4.97 -6.15
CA ILE A 53 -1.02 5.76 -6.63
C ILE A 53 -2.07 5.87 -5.52
N GLN A 54 -2.35 4.76 -4.84
CA GLN A 54 -3.39 4.67 -3.83
C GLN A 54 -3.02 3.64 -2.77
N LEU A 55 -3.50 3.82 -1.54
CA LEU A 55 -3.35 2.86 -0.45
C LEU A 55 -4.61 2.88 0.41
N SER A 56 -5.18 1.71 0.68
CA SER A 56 -6.31 1.58 1.60
C SER A 56 -5.90 0.83 2.87
N LEU A 57 -6.29 1.40 4.01
CA LEU A 57 -6.00 0.88 5.34
C LEU A 57 -7.31 0.76 6.12
N SER A 58 -7.45 -0.34 6.84
CA SER A 58 -8.52 -0.57 7.80
C SER A 58 -7.91 -0.98 9.13
N LEU A 59 -8.38 -0.37 10.21
CA LEU A 59 -7.96 -0.73 11.57
C LEU A 59 -9.04 -1.56 12.23
N LEU A 60 -8.65 -2.67 12.84
CA LEU A 60 -9.54 -3.58 13.54
C LEU A 60 -9.06 -3.84 14.96
N ASP A 61 -10.00 -4.15 15.84
CA ASP A 61 -9.70 -4.70 17.16
C ASP A 61 -9.29 -6.19 17.08
N ALA A 62 -9.03 -6.80 18.24
CA ALA A 62 -8.65 -8.20 18.33
C ALA A 62 -9.78 -9.19 17.96
N GLN A 63 -11.03 -8.71 17.89
CA GLN A 63 -12.22 -9.48 17.52
C GLN A 63 -12.54 -9.35 16.02
N GLY A 64 -11.81 -8.49 15.29
CA GLY A 64 -12.04 -8.24 13.88
C GLY A 64 -13.13 -7.20 13.60
N ASN A 65 -13.52 -6.39 14.59
CA ASN A 65 -14.42 -5.26 14.37
C ASN A 65 -13.63 -4.04 13.91
N LEU A 66 -14.19 -3.25 12.99
CA LEU A 66 -13.58 -1.99 12.57
C LEU A 66 -13.56 -0.98 13.72
N LEU A 67 -12.51 -0.17 13.79
CA LEU A 67 -12.48 0.95 14.74
C LEU A 67 -13.57 1.95 14.41
N ASP A 68 -14.29 2.36 15.46
CA ASP A 68 -15.43 3.27 15.40
C ASP A 68 -15.16 4.63 16.11
N PHE A 69 -14.04 4.75 16.83
CA PHE A 69 -13.60 5.95 17.55
C PHE A 69 -14.70 6.56 18.45
N ASP A 70 -15.45 5.70 19.13
CA ASP A 70 -16.59 6.11 19.98
C ASP A 70 -17.69 6.84 19.19
N SER A 71 -17.81 6.54 17.89
CA SER A 71 -18.84 7.06 16.99
C SER A 71 -19.74 5.92 16.47
N PRO A 72 -20.93 6.22 15.93
CA PRO A 72 -21.78 5.19 15.32
C PRO A 72 -21.26 4.73 13.93
N PHE A 73 -20.08 5.17 13.50
CA PHE A 73 -19.52 4.90 12.18
C PHE A 73 -18.25 4.06 12.28
N SER A 74 -18.06 3.16 11.32
CA SER A 74 -16.79 2.46 11.11
C SER A 74 -15.99 3.14 10.00
N TYR A 75 -14.66 3.09 10.12
CA TYR A 75 -13.77 3.82 9.21
C TYR A 75 -12.89 2.88 8.40
N ILE A 76 -12.82 3.16 7.10
CA ILE A 76 -11.85 2.60 6.16
C ILE A 76 -11.24 3.80 5.45
N TRP A 77 -9.92 3.89 5.45
CA TRP A 77 -9.21 4.98 4.79
C TRP A 77 -8.70 4.53 3.44
N GLU A 78 -8.92 5.37 2.44
CA GLU A 78 -8.34 5.22 1.11
C GLU A 78 -7.60 6.50 0.77
N SER A 79 -6.28 6.41 0.72
CA SER A 79 -5.38 7.54 0.50
C SER A 79 -4.92 7.53 -0.94
N ASN A 80 -5.15 8.63 -1.65
CA ASN A 80 -4.65 8.87 -2.99
C ASN A 80 -3.36 9.71 -2.92
N PHE A 81 -2.34 9.35 -3.69
CA PHE A 81 -1.03 10.00 -3.63
C PHE A 81 -0.77 10.90 -4.83
N LYS A 82 -0.09 12.02 -4.57
CA LYS A 82 0.31 12.97 -5.62
C LYS A 82 1.62 12.60 -6.33
N ASP A 83 2.32 11.60 -5.81
CA ASP A 83 3.66 11.21 -6.24
C ASP A 83 3.71 10.66 -7.67
N PHE A 84 2.58 10.16 -8.19
CA PHE A 84 2.49 9.64 -9.55
C PHE A 84 2.08 10.72 -10.56
N ASP A 85 2.89 10.91 -11.59
CA ASP A 85 2.62 11.75 -12.75
C ASP A 85 2.54 10.90 -14.03
N ILE A 86 1.34 10.82 -14.62
CA ILE A 86 1.10 10.07 -15.86
C ILE A 86 1.97 10.52 -17.04
N ASN A 87 2.50 11.74 -17.01
CA ASN A 87 3.32 12.28 -18.10
C ASN A 87 4.83 12.05 -17.90
N GLN A 88 5.26 11.65 -16.70
CA GLN A 88 6.69 11.54 -16.35
C GLN A 88 7.08 10.15 -15.82
N ASP A 89 6.23 9.51 -15.03
CA ASP A 89 6.54 8.25 -14.40
C ASP A 89 6.32 7.06 -15.32
N HIS A 90 7.05 5.99 -15.06
CA HIS A 90 6.80 4.73 -15.73
C HIS A 90 5.52 4.08 -15.21
N TYR A 91 4.78 3.43 -16.10
CA TYR A 91 3.59 2.66 -15.77
C TYR A 91 3.35 1.55 -16.80
N ALA A 92 2.55 0.55 -16.42
CA ALA A 92 1.99 -0.40 -17.35
C ALA A 92 0.64 0.13 -17.87
N SER A 93 0.50 0.32 -19.19
CA SER A 93 -0.69 0.92 -19.81
C SER A 93 -2.01 0.24 -19.40
N ASP A 94 -2.04 -1.09 -19.41
CA ASP A 94 -3.21 -1.88 -18.97
C ASP A 94 -3.64 -1.56 -17.53
N SER A 95 -2.69 -1.22 -16.66
CA SER A 95 -2.97 -0.85 -15.27
C SER A 95 -3.60 0.52 -15.17
N ILE A 96 -3.06 1.49 -15.92
CA ILE A 96 -3.59 2.85 -15.95
C ILE A 96 -4.99 2.86 -16.55
N GLU A 97 -5.23 2.13 -17.64
CA GLU A 97 -6.57 2.02 -18.23
C GLU A 97 -7.58 1.44 -17.24
N LEU A 98 -7.21 0.40 -16.50
CA LEU A 98 -8.11 -0.15 -15.50
C LEU A 98 -8.39 0.83 -14.38
N LEU A 99 -7.37 1.48 -13.83
CA LEU A 99 -7.53 2.46 -12.76
C LEU A 99 -8.43 3.64 -13.21
N LYS A 100 -8.29 4.09 -14.46
CA LYS A 100 -9.22 5.08 -15.05
C LYS A 100 -10.66 4.55 -15.09
N ARG A 101 -10.87 3.31 -15.53
CA ARG A 101 -12.21 2.68 -15.55
C ARG A 101 -12.81 2.53 -14.15
N GLN A 102 -11.98 2.43 -13.12
CA GLN A 102 -12.38 2.37 -11.72
C GLN A 102 -12.62 3.74 -11.10
N GLY A 103 -12.44 4.82 -11.87
CA GLY A 103 -12.72 6.18 -11.43
C GLY A 103 -11.54 6.92 -10.81
N ILE A 104 -10.31 6.40 -10.93
CA ILE A 104 -9.12 7.13 -10.49
C ILE A 104 -8.86 8.30 -11.44
N ASP A 105 -8.86 9.50 -10.87
CA ASP A 105 -8.48 10.74 -11.53
C ASP A 105 -7.03 11.08 -11.18
N PHE A 106 -6.12 10.77 -12.10
CA PHE A 106 -4.69 10.98 -11.90
C PHE A 106 -4.28 12.44 -11.82
N GLU A 107 -4.95 13.33 -12.57
CA GLU A 107 -4.65 14.76 -12.51
C GLU A 107 -5.10 15.35 -11.17
N LYS A 108 -6.28 14.94 -10.69
CA LYS A 108 -6.75 15.32 -9.35
C LYS A 108 -5.85 14.76 -8.24
N ASN A 109 -5.36 13.52 -8.39
CA ASN A 109 -4.41 12.94 -7.45
C ASN A 109 -3.11 13.74 -7.43
N LYS A 110 -2.58 14.15 -8.58
CA LYS A 110 -1.38 14.98 -8.66
C LYS A 110 -1.56 16.35 -8.03
N GLU A 111 -2.73 16.97 -8.21
CA GLU A 111 -3.03 18.30 -7.66
C GLU A 111 -3.33 18.27 -6.15
N LYS A 112 -4.11 17.28 -5.69
CA LYS A 112 -4.74 17.27 -4.35
C LYS A 112 -4.40 16.05 -3.51
N GLY A 113 -3.66 15.10 -4.06
CA GLY A 113 -3.26 13.88 -3.39
C GLY A 113 -2.27 14.14 -2.26
N ILE A 114 -2.15 13.13 -1.40
CA ILE A 114 -1.27 13.16 -0.25
C ILE A 114 0.16 12.94 -0.72
N ASP A 115 1.11 13.67 -0.14
CA ASP A 115 2.52 13.42 -0.33
C ASP A 115 2.92 12.13 0.41
N SER A 116 3.45 11.13 -0.31
CA SER A 116 3.76 9.83 0.28
C SER A 116 4.76 9.89 1.43
N LYS A 117 5.69 10.86 1.42
CA LYS A 117 6.66 11.06 2.52
C LYS A 117 5.98 11.64 3.75
N TYR A 118 5.06 12.58 3.55
CA TYR A 118 4.25 13.12 4.64
C TYR A 118 3.38 12.02 5.27
N PHE A 119 2.75 11.20 4.44
CA PHE A 119 1.96 10.06 4.89
C PHE A 119 2.81 9.05 5.69
N ALA A 120 3.99 8.68 5.18
CA ALA A 120 4.93 7.80 5.86
C ALA A 120 5.36 8.34 7.23
N LYS A 121 5.68 9.64 7.30
CA LYS A 121 5.97 10.32 8.58
C LYS A 121 4.80 10.20 9.54
N LYS A 122 3.56 10.35 9.08
CA LYS A 122 2.37 10.18 9.94
C LYS A 122 2.17 8.76 10.42
N LEU A 123 2.39 7.76 9.58
CA LEU A 123 2.38 6.37 10.05
C LEU A 123 3.40 6.14 11.17
N TRP A 124 4.58 6.74 11.05
CA TRP A 124 5.61 6.69 12.09
C TRP A 124 5.17 7.41 13.37
N ASP A 125 4.71 8.67 13.25
CA ASP A 125 4.25 9.49 14.38
C ASP A 125 3.09 8.82 15.18
N TYR A 126 2.28 7.99 14.51
CA TYR A 126 1.15 7.27 15.12
C TYR A 126 1.50 5.85 15.60
N ASP A 127 2.78 5.48 15.61
CA ASP A 127 3.27 4.15 16.01
C ASP A 127 2.61 3.00 15.22
N LEU A 128 2.22 3.25 13.97
CA LEU A 128 1.57 2.26 13.12
C LEU A 128 2.58 1.37 12.37
N VAL A 129 3.88 1.69 12.41
CA VAL A 129 4.92 1.05 11.59
C VAL A 129 5.66 -0.07 12.31
N PHE A 130 6.12 0.18 13.54
CA PHE A 130 6.89 -0.76 14.34
C PHE A 130 6.38 -0.81 15.77
N ASN A 131 6.36 -2.01 16.35
CA ASN A 131 6.16 -2.21 17.79
C ASN A 131 7.42 -1.74 18.54
N CYS A 132 7.63 -0.42 18.64
CA CYS A 132 8.73 0.15 19.43
C CYS A 132 8.22 0.49 20.83
N TYR A 133 8.92 -0.03 21.86
CA TYR A 133 8.69 0.20 23.29
C TYR A 133 7.35 -0.29 23.85
N ASP A 134 7.27 -1.52 24.39
CA ASP A 134 6.21 -2.07 25.29
C ASP A 134 4.72 -1.79 24.95
N LEU A 135 4.44 -1.20 23.79
CA LEU A 135 3.16 -0.72 23.32
C LEU A 135 2.72 -1.66 22.21
N LYS A 136 1.80 -2.56 22.60
CA LYS A 136 0.76 -3.25 21.81
C LYS A 136 1.18 -3.85 20.47
N SER A 137 0.96 -5.15 20.32
CA SER A 137 1.17 -5.87 19.07
C SER A 137 0.23 -5.36 17.97
N ILE A 138 0.78 -4.71 16.94
CA ILE A 138 0.10 -4.50 15.67
C ILE A 138 0.26 -5.76 14.80
N THR A 139 -0.85 -6.29 14.32
CA THR A 139 -0.86 -7.39 13.34
C THR A 139 -1.21 -6.87 11.96
N TRP A 140 -0.28 -6.95 11.01
CA TRP A 140 -0.54 -6.62 9.62
C TRP A 140 -1.18 -7.79 8.89
N ILE A 141 -2.30 -7.53 8.23
CA ILE A 141 -3.02 -8.50 7.40
C ILE A 141 -3.01 -7.98 5.97
N THR A 142 -2.57 -8.83 5.03
CA THR A 142 -2.54 -8.52 3.59
C THR A 142 -3.01 -9.72 2.78
N PHE A 143 -3.48 -9.49 1.56
CA PHE A 143 -3.84 -10.53 0.59
C PHE A 143 -2.96 -10.38 -0.65
N HIS A 144 -2.15 -11.40 -0.98
CA HIS A 144 -1.09 -11.29 -1.99
C HIS A 144 -0.15 -10.07 -1.80
N GLY A 145 0.00 -9.58 -0.57
CA GLY A 145 0.57 -8.26 -0.26
C GLY A 145 2.08 -8.14 -0.34
N ALA A 146 2.78 -9.00 -1.07
CA ALA A 146 4.22 -8.88 -1.23
C ALA A 146 4.60 -7.55 -1.91
N TYR A 147 3.82 -7.09 -2.89
CA TYR A 147 4.00 -5.77 -3.49
C TYR A 147 3.57 -4.66 -2.53
N ASP A 148 2.43 -4.82 -1.86
CA ASP A 148 1.88 -3.85 -0.90
C ASP A 148 2.90 -3.50 0.19
N PHE A 149 3.47 -4.52 0.85
CA PHE A 149 4.49 -4.34 1.87
C PHE A 149 5.76 -3.69 1.32
N ARG A 150 6.17 -4.02 0.08
CA ARG A 150 7.36 -3.41 -0.52
C ARG A 150 7.15 -1.95 -0.88
N PHE A 151 5.98 -1.57 -1.40
CA PHE A 151 5.63 -0.17 -1.62
C PHE A 151 5.52 0.59 -0.29
N MET A 152 4.92 -0.03 0.74
CA MET A 152 4.89 0.54 2.08
C MET A 152 6.31 0.75 2.64
N LEU A 153 7.18 -0.26 2.53
CA LEU A 153 8.57 -0.12 2.95
C LEU A 153 9.29 0.97 2.16
N LYS A 154 9.06 1.05 0.84
CA LYS A 154 9.59 2.10 -0.04
C LYS A 154 9.19 3.50 0.43
N ILE A 155 7.93 3.75 0.76
CA ILE A 155 7.51 5.07 1.25
C ILE A 155 8.07 5.37 2.65
N LEU A 156 8.17 4.36 3.52
CA LEU A 156 8.69 4.51 4.88
C LEU A 156 10.20 4.81 4.92
N THR A 157 10.96 4.19 4.02
CA THR A 157 12.44 4.28 3.97
C THR A 157 12.98 5.38 3.06
N ARG A 158 12.11 6.05 2.28
CA ARG A 158 12.46 7.22 1.44
C ARG A 158 12.38 8.56 2.19
N SER A 159 12.41 8.51 3.53
CA SER A 159 12.37 9.67 4.43
C SER A 159 13.61 10.55 4.28
#